data_AF-A0A9P4JKR3-F1
#
_entry.id   AF-A0A9P4JKR3-F1
#
_cell.length_a   1.000
_cell.length_b   1.000
_cell.length_c   1.000
_cell.angle_alpha   90.00
_cell.angle_beta   90.00
_cell.angle_gamma   90.00
#
_symmetry.space_group_name_H-M   'P 1'
#
loop_
_entity.id
_entity.type
_entity.pdbx_description
1 polymer ?
#
loop_
_entity_poly.entity_id
_entity_poly.type
_entity_poly.pdbx_seq_one_letter_code
_entity_poly.pdbx_strand_id
1 'polypeptide(L)'
;MIISACQQARQDNLAYVWIDTCCIDKSSSAELSEAINSMWRYYERSAMCYAYLDDVDVFDPLRGGHGVSNASDGSSEELTSKQVDLIDEKDLARSRWFTRGWTLQELIAPARVAFYIKGWNFVGYKATMGRKLERITGIGTEILMEHWPKLDTVSVARRMSWAAKRETTRVEDMAYCLLGIFDVNMPLLYGEGEKAFVRLQEEIMKDSDDHRSEEDVSDIAA
;
A
#
# COMPACT_ATOMS: atom_id res chain seq x y z
N MET A 1 -17.07 1.24 -8.60
CA MET A 1 -15.90 1.65 -7.81
C MET A 1 -15.95 3.15 -7.51
N ILE A 2 -15.80 4.06 -8.49
CA ILE A 2 -15.75 5.52 -8.24
C ILE A 2 -16.98 6.07 -7.50
N ILE A 3 -18.20 5.74 -7.95
CA ILE A 3 -19.45 6.23 -7.30
C ILE A 3 -19.48 5.82 -5.82
N SER A 4 -19.17 4.56 -5.54
CA SER A 4 -19.14 4.02 -4.18
C SER A 4 -18.02 4.64 -3.34
N ALA A 5 -16.87 4.97 -3.93
CA ALA A 5 -15.80 5.71 -3.25
C ALA A 5 -16.26 7.10 -2.85
N CYS A 6 -16.95 7.82 -3.73
CA CYS A 6 -17.53 9.14 -3.41
C CYS A 6 -18.62 9.04 -2.33
N GLN A 7 -19.43 7.97 -2.37
CA GLN A 7 -20.44 7.71 -1.34
C GLN A 7 -19.78 7.47 0.03
N GLN A 8 -18.74 6.62 0.08
CA GLN A 8 -18.00 6.35 1.31
C GLN A 8 -17.30 7.61 1.84
N ALA A 9 -16.62 8.36 0.97
CA ALA A 9 -15.98 9.63 1.33
C ALA A 9 -16.98 10.62 1.95
N ARG A 10 -18.18 10.71 1.37
CA ARG A 10 -19.26 11.55 1.92
C ARG A 10 -19.72 11.07 3.30
N GLN A 11 -19.81 9.76 3.54
CA GLN A 11 -20.12 9.20 4.86
C GLN A 11 -19.05 9.55 5.89
N ASP A 12 -17.79 9.57 5.46
CA ASP A 12 -16.64 9.92 6.30
C ASP A 12 -16.40 11.44 6.40
N ASN A 13 -17.32 12.26 5.89
CA ASN A 13 -17.26 13.73 5.85
C ASN A 13 -16.06 14.30 5.07
N LEU A 14 -15.63 13.61 4.02
CA LEU A 14 -14.58 14.06 3.10
C LEU A 14 -15.21 14.69 1.86
N ALA A 15 -14.74 15.90 1.52
CA ALA A 15 -15.28 16.68 0.41
C ALA A 15 -14.80 16.23 -0.98
N TYR A 16 -13.62 15.61 -1.05
CA TYR A 16 -12.97 15.23 -2.30
C TYR A 16 -12.40 13.82 -2.21
N VAL A 17 -12.36 13.12 -3.34
CA VAL A 17 -11.68 11.84 -3.51
C VAL A 17 -10.67 11.99 -4.65
N TRP A 18 -9.45 11.55 -4.41
CA TRP A 18 -8.42 11.45 -5.44
C TRP A 18 -8.29 9.99 -5.90
N ILE A 19 -8.31 9.76 -7.20
CA ILE A 19 -8.16 8.45 -7.83
C ILE A 19 -7.25 8.63 -9.04
N ASP A 20 -6.09 7.97 -9.04
CA ASP A 20 -5.06 8.06 -10.08
C ASP A 20 -5.60 7.95 -11.53
N THR A 21 -6.63 7.13 -11.72
CA THR A 21 -7.20 6.80 -13.02
C THR A 21 -7.99 7.95 -13.63
N CYS A 22 -8.57 8.84 -12.82
CA CYS A 22 -9.34 9.99 -13.31
C CYS A 22 -8.81 11.36 -12.85
N CYS A 23 -7.87 11.39 -11.92
CA CYS A 23 -7.29 12.62 -11.38
C CYS A 23 -5.91 12.95 -11.95
N ILE A 24 -5.34 12.10 -12.80
CA ILE A 24 -4.06 12.35 -13.49
C ILE A 24 -4.32 12.31 -15.00
N ASP A 25 -3.99 13.40 -15.69
CA ASP A 25 -3.90 13.38 -17.14
C ASP A 25 -2.65 12.62 -17.61
N LYS A 26 -2.85 11.34 -17.92
CA LYS A 26 -1.79 10.45 -18.43
C LYS A 26 -1.36 10.80 -19.85
N SER A 27 -2.04 11.73 -20.55
CA SER A 27 -1.63 12.22 -21.87
C SER A 27 -0.59 13.34 -21.79
N SER A 28 -0.52 14.04 -20.65
CA SER A 28 0.49 15.04 -20.34
C SER A 28 1.67 14.39 -19.61
N SER A 29 2.83 14.27 -20.27
CA SER A 29 4.02 13.70 -19.64
C SER A 29 4.51 14.53 -18.45
N ALA A 30 4.33 15.86 -18.50
CA ALA A 30 4.66 16.77 -17.40
C ALA A 30 3.77 16.52 -16.18
N GLU A 31 2.46 16.45 -16.38
CA GLU A 31 1.51 16.18 -15.28
C GLU A 31 1.70 14.77 -14.71
N LEU A 32 1.88 13.76 -15.57
CA LEU A 32 2.15 12.39 -15.13
C LEU A 32 3.42 12.31 -14.27
N SER A 33 4.49 13.00 -14.70
CA SER A 33 5.76 13.08 -13.97
C SER A 33 5.59 13.77 -12.61
N GLU A 34 4.90 14.90 -12.58
CA GLU A 34 4.61 15.62 -11.33
C GLU A 34 3.77 14.77 -10.37
N ALA A 35 2.71 14.14 -10.89
CA ALA A 35 1.79 13.34 -10.10
C ALA A 35 2.50 12.15 -9.45
N ILE A 36 3.24 11.33 -10.22
CA ILE A 36 3.95 10.16 -9.70
C ILE A 36 5.01 10.54 -8.67
N ASN A 37 5.80 11.59 -8.93
CA ASN A 37 6.78 12.09 -7.95
C ASN A 37 6.12 12.70 -6.70
N SER A 38 4.81 13.00 -6.75
CA SER A 38 4.04 13.55 -5.63
C SER A 38 3.13 12.52 -4.96
N MET A 39 2.96 11.31 -5.50
CA MET A 39 1.97 10.32 -5.05
C MET A 39 2.14 9.97 -3.57
N TRP A 40 3.38 9.80 -3.10
CA TRP A 40 3.66 9.57 -1.69
C TRP A 40 3.00 10.62 -0.79
N ARG A 41 3.20 11.89 -1.13
CA ARG A 41 2.69 13.03 -0.37
C ARG A 41 1.16 13.13 -0.43
N TYR A 42 0.56 12.74 -1.56
CA TYR A 42 -0.90 12.66 -1.67
C TYR A 42 -1.48 11.62 -0.71
N TYR A 43 -0.85 10.44 -0.62
CA TYR A 43 -1.28 9.41 0.33
C TYR A 43 -0.99 9.81 1.78
N GLU A 44 0.22 10.25 2.09
CA GLU A 44 0.65 10.68 3.42
C GLU A 44 -0.28 11.75 4.01
N ARG A 45 -0.66 12.74 3.19
CA ARG A 45 -1.52 13.86 3.62
C ARG A 45 -3.01 13.58 3.50
N SER A 46 -3.40 12.39 3.04
CA SER A 46 -4.81 12.02 2.96
C SER A 46 -5.39 11.85 4.36
N ALA A 47 -6.64 12.25 4.55
CA ALA A 47 -7.37 12.00 5.80
C ALA A 47 -7.75 10.52 5.96
N MET A 48 -7.90 9.81 4.83
CA MET A 48 -8.23 8.40 4.72
C MET A 48 -7.87 7.89 3.32
N CYS A 49 -7.29 6.69 3.25
CA CYS A 49 -7.20 5.91 2.01
C CYS A 49 -8.18 4.74 2.02
N TYR A 50 -8.87 4.51 0.91
CA TYR A 50 -9.75 3.35 0.73
C TYR A 50 -9.08 2.30 -0.15
N ALA A 51 -8.67 1.18 0.43
CA ALA A 51 -8.15 0.04 -0.30
C ALA A 51 -9.31 -0.88 -0.70
N TYR A 52 -9.64 -0.94 -1.99
CA TYR A 52 -10.73 -1.76 -2.51
C TYR A 52 -10.19 -3.02 -3.22
N LEU A 53 -10.45 -4.18 -2.61
CA LEU A 53 -10.02 -5.49 -3.05
C LEU A 53 -11.18 -6.15 -3.79
N ASP A 54 -11.29 -5.87 -5.09
CA ASP A 54 -12.42 -6.28 -5.93
C ASP A 54 -12.50 -7.80 -6.22
N ASP A 55 -11.39 -8.49 -6.00
CA ASP A 55 -11.18 -9.91 -6.23
C ASP A 55 -11.34 -10.77 -4.98
N VAL A 56 -11.68 -10.15 -3.84
CA VAL A 56 -12.07 -10.83 -2.61
C VAL A 56 -13.57 -10.69 -2.43
N ASP A 57 -14.25 -11.80 -2.13
CA ASP A 57 -15.69 -11.84 -1.85
C ASP A 57 -15.90 -12.30 -0.40
N VAL A 58 -17.09 -12.05 0.15
CA VAL A 58 -17.42 -12.54 1.50
C VAL A 58 -17.40 -14.07 1.45
N PHE A 59 -16.83 -14.72 2.48
CA PHE A 59 -16.93 -16.17 2.59
C PHE A 59 -18.41 -16.56 2.64
N ASP A 60 -18.88 -17.26 1.59
CA ASP A 60 -20.20 -17.87 1.56
C ASP A 60 -20.03 -19.36 1.93
N PRO A 61 -20.41 -19.77 3.15
CA PRO A 61 -20.31 -21.16 3.58
C PRO A 61 -21.08 -22.13 2.67
N LEU A 62 -22.08 -21.62 1.91
CA LEU A 62 -22.93 -22.41 1.02
C LEU A 62 -22.39 -22.52 -0.41
N ARG A 63 -21.41 -21.69 -0.81
CA ARG A 63 -20.83 -21.72 -2.17
C ARG A 63 -19.62 -22.63 -2.34
N GLY A 64 -19.07 -23.16 -1.25
CA GLY A 64 -18.11 -24.27 -1.25
C GLY A 64 -16.74 -23.98 -1.87
N GLY A 65 -15.66 -24.33 -1.15
CA GLY A 65 -14.37 -24.54 -1.81
C GLY A 65 -13.07 -24.40 -1.03
N HIS A 66 -12.94 -24.96 0.18
CA HIS A 66 -11.82 -25.88 0.50
C HIS A 66 -12.04 -26.58 1.85
N GLY A 67 -12.56 -27.80 1.77
CA GLY A 67 -12.38 -28.90 2.72
C GLY A 67 -12.68 -28.66 4.20
N VAL A 68 -13.94 -28.88 4.61
CA VAL A 68 -14.22 -29.36 5.97
C VAL A 68 -15.06 -30.63 5.86
N SER A 69 -14.48 -31.74 6.29
CA SER A 69 -15.21 -32.95 6.66
C SER A 69 -15.97 -32.70 7.98
N ASN A 70 -17.29 -32.91 7.91
CA ASN A 70 -18.37 -33.03 8.92
C ASN A 70 -17.96 -33.13 10.41
N ALA A 71 -18.73 -32.65 11.41
CA ALA A 71 -20.19 -32.75 11.57
C ALA A 71 -20.73 -31.87 12.73
N SER A 72 -22.04 -31.54 12.66
CA SER A 72 -23.08 -31.32 13.72
C SER A 72 -22.74 -30.48 14.96
N ASP A 73 -23.55 -29.56 15.46
CA ASP A 73 -25.00 -29.58 15.69
C ASP A 73 -25.49 -28.16 16.06
N GLY A 74 -26.80 -27.91 16.02
CA GLY A 74 -27.41 -26.57 15.92
C GLY A 74 -27.41 -25.66 17.16
N SER A 75 -27.63 -24.37 16.89
CA SER A 75 -28.58 -23.47 17.60
C SER A 75 -28.56 -22.09 16.94
N SER A 76 -29.75 -21.61 16.58
CA SER A 76 -29.99 -20.20 16.26
C SER A 76 -30.00 -19.38 17.54
N GLU A 77 -29.62 -18.10 17.41
CA GLU A 77 -29.55 -17.04 18.45
C GLU A 77 -28.18 -16.84 19.10
N GLU A 78 -27.31 -16.04 18.46
CA GLU A 78 -26.34 -15.14 19.11
C GLU A 78 -25.72 -14.19 18.07
N LEU A 79 -26.54 -13.26 17.57
CA LEU A 79 -26.14 -12.20 16.62
C LEU A 79 -25.54 -10.99 17.35
N THR A 80 -24.51 -11.21 18.17
CA THR A 80 -23.74 -10.11 18.77
C THR A 80 -22.32 -10.58 19.04
N SER A 81 -21.32 -9.86 18.53
CA SER A 81 -19.86 -9.96 18.77
C SER A 81 -18.98 -10.98 18.00
N LYS A 82 -19.52 -11.84 17.12
CA LYS A 82 -18.72 -12.80 16.31
C LYS A 82 -18.42 -12.38 14.86
N GLN A 83 -18.64 -11.12 14.49
CA GLN A 83 -18.55 -10.64 13.10
C GLN A 83 -17.12 -10.26 12.63
N VAL A 84 -16.09 -10.61 13.42
CA VAL A 84 -14.73 -10.05 13.29
C VAL A 84 -13.79 -10.84 12.35
N ASP A 85 -14.17 -12.00 11.83
CA ASP A 85 -13.39 -12.68 10.78
C ASP A 85 -14.30 -13.16 9.64
N LEU A 86 -14.91 -12.21 8.92
CA LEU A 86 -15.67 -12.52 7.68
C LEU A 86 -14.77 -12.95 6.51
N ILE A 87 -13.44 -12.82 6.64
CA ILE A 87 -12.47 -13.10 5.58
C ILE A 87 -11.24 -13.77 6.20
N ASP A 88 -10.94 -14.98 5.72
CA ASP A 88 -9.71 -15.71 6.08
C ASP A 88 -8.47 -14.90 5.64
N GLU A 89 -7.41 -14.93 6.45
CA GLU A 89 -6.13 -14.28 6.12
C GLU A 89 -5.60 -14.77 4.77
N LYS A 90 -5.82 -16.05 4.42
CA LYS A 90 -5.39 -16.60 3.13
C LYS A 90 -6.16 -16.01 1.95
N ASP A 91 -7.46 -15.79 2.09
CA ASP A 91 -8.26 -15.19 1.02
C ASP A 91 -7.86 -13.73 0.81
N LEU A 92 -7.61 -13.01 1.91
CA LEU A 92 -7.07 -11.65 1.85
C LEU A 92 -5.69 -11.63 1.17
N ALA A 93 -4.78 -12.53 1.56
CA ALA A 93 -3.42 -12.63 1.02
C ALA A 93 -3.38 -12.95 -0.48
N ARG A 94 -4.42 -13.59 -1.02
CA ARG A 94 -4.54 -13.94 -2.45
C ARG A 94 -5.00 -12.78 -3.32
N SER A 95 -5.47 -11.67 -2.73
CA SER A 95 -5.86 -10.50 -3.51
C SER A 95 -4.66 -9.95 -4.30
N ARG A 96 -4.90 -9.62 -5.56
CA ARG A 96 -3.94 -8.91 -6.42
C ARG A 96 -3.51 -7.57 -5.82
N TRP A 97 -4.30 -6.98 -4.91
CA TRP A 97 -3.89 -5.76 -4.24
C TRP A 97 -2.55 -5.95 -3.52
N PHE A 98 -2.31 -7.09 -2.86
CA PHE A 98 -1.04 -7.36 -2.17
C PHE A 98 0.14 -7.73 -3.10
N THR A 99 -0.09 -7.91 -4.40
CA THR A 99 0.97 -8.15 -5.38
C THR A 99 1.24 -6.95 -6.27
N ARG A 100 0.37 -5.93 -6.33
CA ARG A 100 0.63 -4.73 -7.15
C ARG A 100 1.68 -3.82 -6.52
N GLY A 101 2.67 -3.38 -7.29
CA GLY A 101 3.75 -2.48 -6.82
C GLY A 101 3.26 -1.18 -6.18
N TRP A 102 2.39 -0.43 -6.86
CA TRP A 102 1.87 0.86 -6.40
C TRP A 102 1.16 0.82 -5.04
N THR A 103 0.58 -0.33 -4.67
CA THR A 103 -0.12 -0.47 -3.39
C THR A 103 0.82 -0.42 -2.18
N LEU A 104 2.14 -0.53 -2.38
CA LEU A 104 3.10 -0.28 -1.32
C LEU A 104 2.97 1.15 -0.77
N GLN A 105 2.94 2.16 -1.64
CA GLN A 105 2.76 3.54 -1.20
C GLN A 105 1.36 3.76 -0.62
N GLU A 106 0.32 3.16 -1.24
CA GLU A 106 -1.06 3.21 -0.73
C GLU A 106 -1.20 2.61 0.68
N LEU A 107 -0.34 1.64 1.04
CA LEU A 107 -0.36 0.99 2.35
C LEU A 107 0.47 1.76 3.39
N ILE A 108 1.68 2.14 3.00
CA ILE A 108 2.73 2.61 3.92
C ILE A 108 2.53 4.10 4.22
N ALA A 109 2.41 4.94 3.19
CA ALA A 109 2.41 6.39 3.33
C ALA A 109 1.25 6.96 4.17
N PRO A 110 -0.04 6.57 3.97
CA PRO A 110 -1.14 7.18 4.70
C PRO A 110 -1.19 6.71 6.14
N ALA A 111 -1.53 7.60 7.08
CA ALA A 111 -1.78 7.20 8.48
C ALA A 111 -2.95 6.20 8.59
N ARG A 112 -4.02 6.44 7.83
CA ARG A 112 -5.28 5.69 7.92
C ARG A 112 -5.64 5.06 6.58
N VAL A 113 -5.82 3.73 6.59
CA VAL A 113 -6.36 2.97 5.46
C VAL A 113 -7.54 2.14 5.94
N ALA A 114 -8.64 2.20 5.21
CA ALA A 114 -9.81 1.35 5.38
C ALA A 114 -9.88 0.34 4.22
N PHE A 115 -9.96 -0.94 4.56
CA PHE A 115 -10.04 -2.04 3.59
C PHE A 115 -11.50 -2.40 3.32
N TYR A 116 -11.83 -2.47 2.04
CA TYR A 116 -13.12 -2.89 1.53
C TYR A 116 -12.92 -4.02 0.53
N ILE A 117 -13.81 -5.00 0.52
CA ILE A 117 -13.86 -6.05 -0.51
C ILE A 117 -14.99 -5.81 -1.48
N LYS A 118 -15.15 -6.72 -2.44
CA LYS A 118 -16.21 -6.70 -3.43
C LYS A 118 -17.57 -6.37 -2.81
N GLY A 119 -18.27 -5.45 -3.46
CA GLY A 119 -19.54 -4.92 -2.96
C GLY A 119 -19.41 -3.79 -1.94
N TRP A 120 -18.20 -3.26 -1.71
CA TRP A 120 -17.92 -2.24 -0.69
C TRP A 120 -18.23 -2.72 0.73
N ASN A 121 -18.03 -4.02 0.99
CA ASN A 121 -18.13 -4.56 2.34
C ASN A 121 -16.85 -4.22 3.11
N PHE A 122 -17.00 -3.54 4.24
CA PHE A 122 -15.90 -3.13 5.10
C PHE A 122 -15.25 -4.34 5.80
N VAL A 123 -13.92 -4.38 5.79
CA VAL A 123 -13.12 -5.45 6.42
C VAL A 123 -12.52 -4.98 7.74
N GLY A 124 -11.93 -3.79 7.74
CA GLY A 124 -11.14 -3.32 8.87
C GLY A 124 -10.22 -2.17 8.48
N TYR A 125 -9.58 -1.59 9.50
CA TYR A 125 -8.58 -0.55 9.32
C TYR A 125 -7.16 -1.14 9.36
N LYS A 126 -6.21 -0.48 8.69
CA LYS A 126 -4.77 -0.82 8.77
C LYS A 126 -4.30 -0.99 10.22
N ALA A 127 -4.64 -0.04 11.09
CA ALA A 127 -4.28 -0.07 12.50
C ALA A 127 -4.76 -1.33 13.23
N THR A 128 -5.96 -1.83 12.91
CA THR A 128 -6.52 -3.05 13.50
C THR A 128 -6.02 -4.33 12.85
N MET A 129 -5.46 -4.25 11.63
CA MET A 129 -5.04 -5.40 10.83
C MET A 129 -3.51 -5.60 10.78
N GLY A 130 -2.72 -4.82 11.53
CA GLY A 130 -1.25 -4.78 11.45
C GLY A 130 -0.58 -6.16 11.38
N ARG A 131 -0.86 -7.07 12.33
CA ARG A 131 -0.28 -8.44 12.32
C ARG A 131 -0.67 -9.26 11.09
N LYS A 132 -1.91 -9.13 10.60
CA LYS A 132 -2.40 -9.82 9.40
C LYS A 132 -1.67 -9.27 8.17
N LEU A 133 -1.55 -7.95 8.08
CA LEU A 133 -0.85 -7.25 6.99
C LEU A 133 0.65 -7.53 6.99
N GLU A 134 1.30 -7.60 8.15
CA GLU A 134 2.72 -7.93 8.28
C GLU A 134 3.04 -9.32 7.71
N ARG A 135 2.22 -10.33 8.02
CA ARG A 135 2.41 -11.68 7.45
C ARG A 135 2.25 -11.72 5.93
N ILE A 136 1.29 -10.95 5.41
CA ILE A 136 1.01 -10.91 3.98
C ILE A 136 2.12 -10.16 3.23
N THR A 137 2.56 -9.03 3.76
CA THR A 137 3.42 -8.06 3.04
C THR A 137 4.90 -8.13 3.40
N GLY A 138 5.24 -8.69 4.57
CA GLY A 138 6.58 -8.62 5.16
C GLY A 138 6.93 -7.24 5.74
N ILE A 139 5.97 -6.31 5.77
CA ILE A 139 6.16 -4.97 6.32
C ILE A 139 5.84 -5.01 7.81
N GLY A 140 6.82 -4.66 8.65
CA GLY A 140 6.71 -4.76 10.11
C GLY A 140 5.50 -3.99 10.65
N THR A 141 4.85 -4.50 11.70
CA THR A 141 3.70 -3.81 12.30
C THR A 141 4.07 -2.39 12.79
N GLU A 142 5.32 -2.17 13.23
CA GLU A 142 5.87 -0.86 13.61
C GLU A 142 5.96 0.14 12.44
N ILE A 143 5.99 -0.38 11.22
CA ILE A 143 5.96 0.35 9.94
C ILE A 143 4.50 0.50 9.46
N LEU A 144 3.52 -0.25 9.97
CA LEU A 144 2.13 -0.13 9.52
C LEU A 144 1.26 0.74 10.46
N MET A 145 1.70 0.95 11.70
CA MET A 145 0.97 1.67 12.74
C MET A 145 1.32 3.17 12.80
N GLU A 146 0.45 3.95 13.44
CA GLU A 146 0.71 5.36 13.71
C GLU A 146 1.88 5.52 14.72
N HIS A 147 2.60 6.65 14.65
CA HIS A 147 3.83 6.96 15.44
C HIS A 147 5.10 6.23 15.01
N TRP A 148 5.33 6.24 13.70
CA TRP A 148 6.51 5.79 13.01
C TRP A 148 7.85 6.35 13.55
N PRO A 149 8.93 5.54 13.57
CA PRO A 149 10.26 6.08 13.29
C PRO A 149 10.31 6.51 11.82
N LYS A 150 11.03 7.60 11.52
CA LYS A 150 11.22 8.05 10.14
C LYS A 150 11.76 6.90 9.27
N LEU A 151 11.26 6.77 8.04
CA LEU A 151 11.65 5.69 7.11
C LEU A 151 13.15 5.68 6.79
N ASP A 152 13.81 6.83 6.95
CA ASP A 152 15.27 6.99 6.86
C ASP A 152 16.03 6.06 7.84
N THR A 153 15.47 5.75 9.00
CA THR A 153 16.05 4.81 9.99
C THR A 153 15.97 3.34 9.55
N VAL A 154 15.16 3.03 8.54
CA VAL A 154 15.00 1.69 8.01
C VAL A 154 16.00 1.46 6.89
N SER A 155 16.82 0.40 7.03
CA SER A 155 17.86 0.09 6.05
C SER A 155 17.30 -0.03 4.63
N VAL A 156 18.09 0.41 3.64
CA VAL A 156 17.75 0.32 2.21
C VAL A 156 17.34 -1.11 1.83
N ALA A 157 18.09 -2.11 2.30
CA ALA A 157 17.80 -3.52 2.04
C ALA A 157 16.42 -3.96 2.58
N ARG A 158 16.04 -3.49 3.79
CA ARG A 158 14.74 -3.80 4.38
C ARG A 158 13.61 -3.13 3.60
N ARG A 159 13.77 -1.85 3.23
CA ARG A 159 12.80 -1.13 2.37
C ARG A 159 12.65 -1.81 1.00
N MET A 160 13.77 -2.20 0.36
CA MET A 160 13.78 -2.94 -0.91
C MET A 160 13.05 -4.28 -0.80
N SER A 161 13.19 -4.99 0.32
CA SER A 161 12.54 -6.30 0.50
C SER A 161 11.02 -6.26 0.38
N TRP A 162 10.37 -5.12 0.65
CA TRP A 162 8.92 -4.96 0.54
C TRP A 162 8.41 -5.06 -0.90
N ALA A 163 9.29 -4.81 -1.87
CA ALA A 163 9.01 -4.94 -3.30
C ALA A 163 9.17 -6.38 -3.83
N ALA A 164 9.77 -7.30 -3.07
CA ALA A 164 10.24 -8.59 -3.58
C ALA A 164 9.15 -9.50 -4.19
N LYS A 165 7.90 -9.38 -3.71
CA LYS A 165 6.73 -10.13 -4.21
C LYS A 165 5.78 -9.25 -5.04
N ARG A 166 6.21 -8.04 -5.38
CA ARG A 166 5.39 -7.09 -6.12
C ARG A 166 5.59 -7.27 -7.62
N GLU A 167 4.56 -6.93 -8.36
CA GLU A 167 4.48 -7.00 -9.81
C GLU A 167 3.89 -5.70 -10.35
N THR A 168 4.36 -5.31 -11.52
CA THR A 168 3.90 -4.11 -12.23
C THR A 168 3.63 -4.45 -13.68
N THR A 169 2.66 -3.75 -14.29
CA THR A 169 2.32 -3.97 -15.71
C THR A 169 3.38 -3.40 -16.63
N ARG A 170 3.91 -2.21 -16.31
CA ARG A 170 5.10 -1.65 -16.95
C ARG A 170 6.32 -1.99 -16.12
N VAL A 171 7.41 -2.35 -16.78
CA VAL A 171 8.65 -2.75 -16.10
C VAL A 171 9.22 -1.58 -15.30
N GLU A 172 9.13 -0.36 -15.83
CA GLU A 172 9.63 0.86 -15.18
C GLU A 172 8.89 1.20 -13.89
N ASP A 173 7.60 0.83 -13.80
CA ASP A 173 6.79 1.08 -12.61
C ASP A 173 7.32 0.32 -11.39
N MET A 174 8.13 -0.74 -11.57
CA MET A 174 8.81 -1.40 -10.44
C MET A 174 9.76 -0.43 -9.73
N ALA A 175 10.39 0.48 -10.47
CA ALA A 175 11.19 1.56 -9.90
C ALA A 175 10.30 2.69 -9.39
N TYR A 176 9.35 3.15 -10.21
CA TYR A 176 8.56 4.34 -9.89
C TYR A 176 7.63 4.15 -8.69
N CYS A 177 7.16 2.92 -8.44
CA CYS A 177 6.35 2.63 -7.26
C CYS A 177 7.14 2.69 -5.94
N LEU A 178 8.48 2.80 -5.99
CA LEU A 178 9.34 2.89 -4.81
C LEU A 178 9.85 4.30 -4.49
N LEU A 179 9.63 5.28 -5.38
CA LEU A 179 10.15 6.65 -5.22
C LEU A 179 9.85 7.25 -3.84
N GLY A 180 8.60 7.19 -3.41
CA GLY A 180 8.19 7.70 -2.09
C GLY A 180 8.79 6.95 -0.90
N ILE A 181 9.06 5.66 -1.04
CA ILE A 181 9.63 4.83 0.03
C ILE A 181 11.10 5.19 0.27
N PHE A 182 11.77 5.64 -0.78
CA PHE A 182 13.17 6.06 -0.76
C PHE A 182 13.38 7.57 -0.74
N ASP A 183 12.30 8.36 -0.73
CA ASP A 183 12.33 9.82 -0.85
C ASP A 183 13.15 10.31 -2.05
N VAL A 184 13.01 9.61 -3.19
CA VAL A 184 13.72 9.93 -4.44
C VAL A 184 12.79 10.64 -5.41
N ASN A 185 13.33 11.62 -6.13
CA ASN A 185 12.71 12.19 -7.32
C ASN A 185 13.56 11.90 -8.56
N MET A 186 12.93 11.42 -9.63
CA MET A 186 13.63 11.19 -10.90
C MET A 186 12.69 11.31 -12.11
N PRO A 187 13.21 11.65 -13.31
CA PRO A 187 12.42 11.68 -14.54
C PRO A 187 11.82 10.32 -14.90
N LEU A 188 10.55 10.31 -15.32
CA LEU A 188 9.86 9.11 -15.80
C LEU A 188 10.09 8.92 -17.29
N LEU A 189 10.86 7.89 -17.66
CA LEU A 189 11.20 7.56 -19.04
C LEU A 189 10.62 6.19 -19.43
N TYR A 190 9.31 6.15 -19.67
CA TYR A 190 8.67 4.93 -20.18
C TYR A 190 9.24 4.51 -21.53
N GLY A 191 9.63 3.24 -21.64
CA GLY A 191 10.38 2.67 -22.75
C GLY A 191 11.85 2.38 -22.43
N GLU A 192 12.35 2.81 -21.27
CA GLU A 192 13.72 2.51 -20.81
C GLU A 192 13.88 1.10 -20.22
N GLY A 193 12.77 0.42 -19.90
CA GLY A 193 12.77 -0.93 -19.35
C GLY A 193 13.43 -1.00 -17.96
N GLU A 194 14.23 -2.04 -17.72
CA GLU A 194 14.88 -2.28 -16.43
C GLU A 194 15.89 -1.19 -16.03
N LYS A 195 16.30 -0.33 -16.96
CA LYS A 195 17.17 0.83 -16.68
C LYS A 195 16.54 1.81 -15.67
N ALA A 196 15.21 1.88 -15.61
CA ALA A 196 14.51 2.68 -14.61
C ALA A 196 14.91 2.26 -13.18
N PHE A 197 15.04 0.94 -12.95
CA PHE A 197 15.41 0.42 -11.64
C PHE A 197 16.89 0.67 -11.31
N VAL A 198 17.77 0.59 -12.31
CA VAL A 198 19.19 0.98 -12.14
C VAL A 198 19.30 2.43 -11.73
N ARG A 199 18.57 3.34 -12.39
CA ARG A 199 18.55 4.76 -12.03
C ARG A 199 18.00 5.01 -10.63
N LEU A 200 16.95 4.28 -10.22
CA LEU A 200 16.46 4.33 -8.84
C LEU A 200 17.58 3.95 -7.85
N GLN A 201 18.33 2.88 -8.12
CA GLN A 201 19.44 2.47 -7.26
C GLN A 201 20.54 3.55 -7.21
N GLU A 202 20.87 4.18 -8.34
CA GLU A 202 21.81 5.30 -8.40
C GLU A 202 21.36 6.49 -7.55
N GLU A 203 20.08 6.88 -7.60
CA GLU A 203 19.56 7.96 -6.75
C GLU A 203 19.60 7.60 -5.26
N ILE A 204 19.26 6.36 -4.89
CA ILE A 204 19.33 5.88 -3.50
C ILE A 204 20.77 5.92 -2.97
N MET A 205 21.75 5.58 -3.82
CA MET A 205 23.16 5.59 -3.41
C MET A 205 23.67 7.00 -3.13
N LYS A 206 23.28 8.00 -3.94
CA LYS A 206 23.69 9.40 -3.73
C LYS A 206 23.28 9.92 -2.35
N ASP A 207 22.04 9.65 -1.93
CA ASP A 207 21.54 10.08 -0.63
C ASP A 207 22.26 9.38 0.54
N SER A 208 22.61 8.10 0.37
CA SER A 208 23.35 7.35 1.39
C SER A 208 24.80 7.79 1.56
N ASP A 209 25.43 8.35 0.52
CA ASP A 209 26.79 8.87 0.58
C ASP A 209 26.83 10.27 1.24
N ASP A 210 25.81 11.10 1.00
CA ASP A 210 25.69 12.42 1.64
C ASP A 210 25.50 12.29 3.17
N HIS A 211 24.70 11.32 3.65
CA HIS A 211 24.56 11.04 5.09
C HIS A 211 25.87 10.60 5.76
N ARG A 212 26.79 9.98 4.99
CA ARG A 212 28.11 9.58 5.48
C ARG A 212 29.09 10.75 5.56
N SER A 213 28.89 11.77 4.71
CA SER A 213 29.74 12.96 4.65
C SER A 213 29.40 14.02 5.70
N GLU A 214 28.17 14.05 6.22
CA GLU A 214 27.77 15.00 7.28
C GLU A 214 28.21 14.56 8.68
N GLU A 215 28.33 13.25 8.95
CA GLU A 215 28.86 12.74 10.23
C GLU A 215 30.38 12.97 10.38
N ASP A 216 31.13 13.06 9.28
CA ASP A 216 32.59 13.28 9.30
C ASP A 216 33.01 14.76 9.50
N VAL A 217 32.07 15.71 9.37
CA VAL A 217 32.38 17.16 9.54
C VAL A 217 32.19 17.62 10.99
N SER A 218 31.40 16.91 11.81
CA SER A 218 31.26 17.22 13.23
C SER A 218 32.48 16.85 14.09
N ASP A 219 33.35 15.96 13.61
CA ASP A 219 34.54 15.50 14.36
C ASP A 219 35.82 16.30 14.06
N ILE A 220 35.74 17.35 13.23
CA ILE A 220 36.87 18.25 12.93
C ILE A 220 36.74 19.61 13.64
N ALA A 221 35.62 19.86 14.35
CA ALA A 221 35.33 21.13 15.02
C ALA A 221 35.06 21.02 16.53
N ALA A 222 35.77 20.13 17.24
CA ALA A 222 35.78 20.04 18.70
C ALA A 222 37.19 20.16 19.29
#